data_AF-A0A1M5ANQ0-F1
#
_entry.id   AF-A0A1M5ANQ0-F1
#
_cell.length_a   1.000
_cell.length_b   1.000
_cell.length_c   1.000
_cell.angle_alpha   90.00
_cell.angle_beta   90.00
_cell.angle_gamma   90.00
#
_symmetry.space_group_name_H-M   'P 1'
#
loop_
_entity.id
_entity.type
_entity.pdbx_description
1 polymer ?
#
loop_
_entity_poly.entity_id
_entity_poly.type
_entity_poly.pdbx_seq_one_letter_code
_entity_poly.pdbx_strand_id
1 'polypeptide(L)'
;MAKQTGYVKATGTVDGDTNFYYDQLWGYLVRMLPGVDSKRFWKDPAFEGSRRSAQRFGTGNIMSSIIYRFVPTKRRYRHLFIQVRTIAIVGLKQGMAKGDVFTALYSFLSEQKRISLNLEQFMLLLASFEKELEARLKEPKKEKVKKVKNRLDITVTAPLTAEDTEYFQLYMEDYDWKIKFEGDFPSDYQVPIFLLKHAV
;
A
#
# COMPACT_ATOMS: atom_id res chain seq x y z
N MET A 1 4.74 22.58 -14.95
CA MET A 1 4.00 21.29 -14.98
C MET A 1 3.40 21.14 -16.37
N ALA A 2 3.39 19.92 -16.92
CA ALA A 2 2.81 19.68 -18.23
C ALA A 2 1.29 19.80 -18.15
N LYS A 3 0.70 20.66 -18.98
CA LYS A 3 -0.75 20.87 -19.06
C LYS A 3 -1.33 19.94 -20.12
N GLN A 4 -2.52 19.41 -19.88
CA GLN A 4 -3.25 18.66 -20.90
C GLN A 4 -3.80 19.65 -21.95
N THR A 5 -3.56 19.41 -23.23
CA THR A 5 -4.10 20.20 -24.36
C THR A 5 -5.33 19.51 -24.96
N GLY A 6 -6.21 20.27 -25.64
CA GLY A 6 -7.42 19.72 -26.28
C GLY A 6 -8.68 19.70 -25.38
N TYR A 7 -9.80 19.28 -25.97
CA TYR A 7 -11.14 19.27 -25.33
C TYR A 7 -11.43 18.01 -24.50
N VAL A 8 -10.60 16.99 -24.67
CA VAL A 8 -10.58 15.76 -23.90
C VAL A 8 -9.62 15.94 -22.72
N LYS A 9 -10.13 15.77 -21.50
CA LYS A 9 -9.34 15.85 -20.27
C LYS A 9 -9.41 14.53 -19.52
N ALA A 10 -8.27 14.02 -19.07
CA ALA A 10 -8.18 12.77 -18.33
C ALA A 10 -7.89 13.03 -16.84
N THR A 11 -8.39 12.13 -16.00
CA THR A 11 -7.99 11.97 -14.60
C THR A 11 -7.80 10.50 -14.28
N GLY A 12 -6.69 10.16 -13.64
CA GLY A 12 -6.31 8.77 -13.37
C GLY A 12 -4.85 8.46 -13.64
N THR A 13 -4.46 7.20 -13.44
CA THR A 13 -3.10 6.73 -13.66
C THR A 13 -3.08 5.68 -14.77
N VAL A 14 -2.18 5.86 -15.72
CA VAL A 14 -1.98 5.03 -16.91
C VAL A 14 -0.55 4.50 -16.89
N ASP A 15 -0.39 3.27 -17.35
CA ASP A 15 0.90 2.58 -17.49
C ASP A 15 1.75 2.55 -16.20
N GLY A 16 1.08 2.71 -15.05
CA GLY A 16 1.66 2.61 -13.72
C GLY A 16 2.46 3.82 -13.23
N ASP A 17 2.83 4.74 -14.11
CA ASP A 17 3.67 5.89 -13.76
C ASP A 17 3.21 7.22 -14.37
N THR A 18 2.28 7.26 -15.31
CA THR A 18 1.75 8.51 -15.84
C THR A 18 0.45 8.85 -15.15
N ASN A 19 0.39 9.98 -14.45
CA ASN A 19 -0.77 10.41 -13.67
C ASN A 19 -1.35 11.73 -14.17
N PHE A 20 -2.61 11.66 -14.58
CA PHE A 20 -3.46 12.77 -14.98
C PHE A 20 -4.30 13.21 -13.79
N TYR A 21 -4.31 14.52 -13.50
CA TYR A 21 -5.03 15.06 -12.33
C TYR A 21 -5.48 16.50 -12.56
N TYR A 22 -6.49 16.93 -11.80
CA TYR A 22 -6.95 18.30 -11.77
C TYR A 22 -6.37 19.04 -10.56
N ASP A 23 -5.90 20.26 -10.79
CA ASP A 23 -5.44 21.21 -9.77
C ASP A 23 -6.28 22.49 -9.86
N GLN A 24 -6.68 23.05 -8.72
CA GLN A 24 -7.55 24.23 -8.69
C GLN A 24 -6.90 25.49 -9.26
N LEU A 25 -5.58 25.63 -9.16
CA LEU A 25 -4.84 26.80 -9.61
C LEU A 25 -4.38 26.65 -11.07
N TRP A 26 -4.05 25.43 -11.48
CA TRP A 26 -3.39 25.17 -12.77
C TRP A 26 -4.23 24.36 -13.78
N GLY A 27 -5.41 23.87 -13.37
CA GLY A 27 -6.34 23.10 -14.20
C GLY A 27 -5.91 21.65 -14.40
N TYR A 28 -6.18 21.09 -15.58
CA TYR A 28 -5.84 19.70 -15.92
C TYR A 28 -4.35 19.54 -16.26
N LEU A 29 -3.67 18.74 -15.43
CA LEU A 29 -2.23 18.51 -15.50
C LEU A 29 -1.92 17.04 -15.74
N VAL A 30 -0.69 16.80 -16.20
CA VAL A 30 -0.09 15.47 -16.28
C VAL A 30 1.29 15.49 -15.65
N ARG A 31 1.62 14.43 -14.92
CA ARG A 31 2.97 14.19 -14.41
C ARG A 31 3.32 12.72 -14.47
N MET A 32 4.61 12.44 -14.63
CA MET A 32 5.14 11.17 -14.17
C MET A 32 5.02 11.15 -12.64
N LEU A 33 4.39 10.13 -12.08
CA LEU A 33 4.44 9.85 -10.66
C LEU A 33 5.91 9.76 -10.27
N PRO A 34 6.37 10.55 -9.28
CA PRO A 34 7.69 10.36 -8.72
C PRO A 34 7.67 9.03 -7.94
N GLY A 35 7.83 7.94 -8.67
CA GLY A 35 7.86 6.60 -8.14
C GLY A 35 9.28 6.25 -7.75
N VAL A 36 9.54 6.08 -6.46
CA VAL A 36 10.61 5.17 -6.06
C VAL A 36 10.13 3.79 -6.49
N ASP A 37 10.65 3.30 -7.62
CA ASP A 37 10.34 1.94 -8.06
C ASP A 37 10.94 0.95 -7.04
N SER A 38 10.38 -0.26 -7.00
CA SER A 38 10.86 -1.25 -6.04
C SER A 38 12.34 -1.58 -6.26
N LYS A 39 12.82 -1.50 -7.51
CA LYS A 39 14.23 -1.77 -7.84
C LYS A 39 15.13 -0.73 -7.20
N ARG A 40 14.79 0.56 -7.29
CA ARG A 40 15.50 1.66 -6.63
C ARG A 40 15.45 1.52 -5.12
N PHE A 41 14.29 1.23 -4.52
CA PHE A 41 14.21 1.03 -3.06
C PHE A 41 15.20 -0.03 -2.54
N TRP A 42 15.43 -1.11 -3.30
CA TRP A 42 16.36 -2.17 -2.88
C TRP A 42 17.83 -1.86 -3.17
N LYS A 43 18.13 -1.12 -4.23
CA LYS A 43 19.52 -0.87 -4.68
C LYS A 43 20.11 0.45 -4.19
N ASP A 44 19.30 1.49 -4.04
CA ASP A 44 19.78 2.84 -3.76
C ASP A 44 20.18 2.99 -2.26
N PRO A 45 21.42 3.42 -1.97
CA PRO A 45 21.91 3.64 -0.60
C PRO A 45 21.06 4.61 0.22
N ALA A 46 20.41 5.58 -0.41
CA ALA A 46 19.56 6.56 0.28
C ALA A 46 18.42 5.90 1.09
N PHE A 47 17.99 4.69 0.70
CA PHE A 47 16.93 3.94 1.38
C PHE A 47 17.45 2.92 2.42
N GLU A 48 18.75 2.88 2.71
CA GLU A 48 19.30 1.91 3.67
C GLU A 48 18.66 2.02 5.05
N GLY A 49 18.50 3.24 5.57
CA GLY A 49 17.82 3.49 6.84
C GLY A 49 16.38 2.97 6.83
N SER A 50 15.66 3.16 5.72
CA SER A 50 14.29 2.68 5.55
C SER A 50 14.23 1.16 5.50
N ARG A 51 15.16 0.48 4.82
CA ARG A 51 15.26 -0.99 4.79
C ARG A 51 15.52 -1.57 6.19
N ARG A 52 16.50 -1.01 6.91
CA ARG A 52 16.81 -1.41 8.30
C ARG A 52 15.61 -1.19 9.24
N SER A 53 14.87 -0.10 9.04
CA SER A 53 13.63 0.15 9.78
C SER A 53 12.57 -0.91 9.46
N ALA A 54 12.26 -1.12 8.17
CA ALA A 54 11.26 -2.09 7.73
C ALA A 54 11.56 -3.52 8.23
N GLN A 55 12.83 -3.93 8.25
CA GLN A 55 13.25 -5.22 8.79
C GLN A 55 12.96 -5.35 10.29
N ARG A 56 13.27 -4.31 11.07
CA ARG A 56 12.95 -4.26 12.52
C ARG A 56 11.44 -4.30 12.75
N PHE A 57 10.67 -3.55 11.97
CA PHE A 57 9.20 -3.58 12.02
C PHE A 57 8.66 -5.00 11.73
N GLY A 58 9.15 -5.66 10.69
CA GLY A 58 8.76 -7.02 10.34
C GLY A 58 9.06 -8.01 11.47
N THR A 59 10.29 -7.98 11.98
CA THR A 59 10.74 -8.85 13.07
C THR A 59 9.95 -8.60 14.36
N GLY A 60 9.84 -7.34 14.79
CA GLY A 60 9.12 -6.96 16.00
C GLY A 60 7.64 -7.35 15.96
N ASN A 61 6.97 -7.18 14.80
CA ASN A 61 5.58 -7.62 14.63
C ASN A 61 5.41 -9.13 14.85
N ILE A 62 6.33 -9.95 14.31
CA ILE A 62 6.28 -11.41 14.47
C ILE A 62 6.50 -11.78 15.93
N MET A 63 7.53 -11.21 16.58
CA MET A 63 7.83 -11.47 18.00
C MET A 63 6.65 -11.12 18.90
N SER A 64 6.04 -9.95 18.69
CA SER A 64 4.84 -9.55 19.43
C SER A 64 3.69 -10.50 19.18
N SER A 65 3.47 -10.95 17.94
CA SER A 65 2.42 -11.94 17.63
C SER A 65 2.65 -13.28 18.33
N ILE A 66 3.89 -13.76 18.40
CA ILE A 66 4.23 -15.04 19.04
C ILE A 66 3.86 -15.00 20.52
N ILE A 67 4.34 -14.00 21.26
CA ILE A 67 4.07 -13.92 22.70
C ILE A 67 2.61 -13.54 23.02
N TYR A 68 2.00 -12.68 22.20
CA TYR A 68 0.64 -12.21 22.42
C TYR A 68 -0.42 -13.31 22.27
N ARG A 69 -0.07 -14.45 21.65
CA ARG A 69 -0.96 -15.62 21.60
C ARG A 69 -1.27 -16.18 22.99
N PHE A 70 -0.40 -15.97 23.96
CA PHE A 70 -0.56 -16.39 25.35
C PHE A 70 -1.29 -15.36 26.23
N VAL A 71 -1.71 -14.23 25.65
CA VAL A 71 -2.65 -13.32 26.32
C VAL A 71 -4.06 -13.91 26.18
N PRO A 72 -4.80 -14.16 27.28
CA PRO A 72 -6.18 -14.64 27.20
C PRO A 72 -7.06 -13.69 26.38
N THR A 73 -7.95 -14.22 25.56
CA THR A 73 -8.80 -13.44 24.64
C THR A 73 -9.56 -12.31 25.33
N LYS A 74 -10.12 -12.58 26.51
CA LYS A 74 -10.82 -11.59 27.36
C LYS A 74 -9.93 -10.42 27.84
N ARG A 75 -8.60 -10.59 27.80
CA ARG A 75 -7.61 -9.58 28.20
C ARG A 75 -6.94 -8.90 27.01
N ARG A 76 -7.26 -9.30 25.77
CA ARG A 76 -6.71 -8.69 24.55
C ARG A 76 -7.44 -7.40 24.22
N TYR A 77 -6.68 -6.36 23.88
CA TYR A 77 -7.21 -5.13 23.31
C TYR A 77 -6.16 -4.44 22.44
N ARG A 78 -6.62 -3.56 21.53
CA ARG A 78 -5.77 -2.96 20.50
C ARG A 78 -4.54 -2.24 21.07
N HIS A 79 -4.72 -1.45 22.13
CA HIS A 79 -3.63 -0.67 22.73
C HIS A 79 -2.56 -1.54 23.38
N LEU A 80 -2.93 -2.67 24.00
CA LEU A 80 -1.95 -3.62 24.56
C LEU A 80 -1.02 -4.16 23.47
N PHE A 81 -1.58 -4.61 22.34
CA PHE A 81 -0.77 -5.10 21.25
C PHE A 81 0.17 -4.03 20.67
N ILE A 82 -0.29 -2.78 20.59
CA ILE A 82 0.55 -1.65 20.17
C ILE A 82 1.73 -1.45 21.12
N GLN A 83 1.52 -1.56 22.44
CA GLN A 83 2.58 -1.44 23.44
C GLN A 83 3.60 -2.59 23.33
N VAL A 84 3.14 -3.84 23.27
CA VAL A 84 3.98 -5.03 23.07
C VAL A 84 4.81 -4.89 21.79
N ARG A 85 4.20 -4.44 20.70
CA ARG A 85 4.90 -4.16 19.44
C ARG A 85 5.96 -3.07 19.58
N THR A 86 5.64 -2.00 20.30
CA THR A 86 6.57 -0.89 20.50
C THR A 86 7.80 -1.34 21.26
N ILE A 87 7.61 -2.09 22.36
CA ILE A 87 8.73 -2.66 23.14
C ILE A 87 9.62 -3.53 22.25
N ALA A 88 9.03 -4.42 21.43
CA ALA A 88 9.80 -5.28 20.54
C ALA A 88 10.64 -4.49 19.54
N ILE A 89 10.05 -3.49 18.88
CA ILE A 89 10.75 -2.66 17.89
C ILE A 89 11.85 -1.81 18.54
N VAL A 90 11.60 -1.26 19.73
CA VAL A 90 12.59 -0.47 20.47
C VAL A 90 13.76 -1.33 20.92
N GLY A 91 13.51 -2.52 21.48
CA GLY A 91 14.57 -3.45 21.87
C GLY A 91 15.44 -3.87 20.69
N LEU A 92 14.82 -4.20 19.56
CA LEU A 92 15.56 -4.49 18.31
C LEU A 92 16.33 -3.28 17.78
N LYS A 93 15.81 -2.05 17.96
CA LYS A 93 16.52 -0.81 17.59
C LYS A 93 17.74 -0.57 18.48
N GLN A 94 17.69 -0.98 19.75
CA GLN A 94 18.80 -0.88 20.69
C GLN A 94 19.84 -2.00 20.53
N GLY A 95 19.59 -2.98 19.65
CA GLY A 95 20.51 -4.09 19.41
C GLY A 95 20.40 -5.23 20.43
N MET A 96 19.30 -5.29 21.20
CA MET A 96 19.04 -6.41 22.11
C MET A 96 18.97 -7.74 21.35
N ALA A 97 19.44 -8.82 21.99
CA ALA A 97 19.25 -10.16 21.44
C ALA A 97 17.76 -10.52 21.41
N LYS A 98 17.37 -11.41 20.49
CA LYS A 98 15.95 -11.79 20.31
C LYS A 98 15.36 -12.39 21.59
N GLY A 99 16.10 -13.25 22.28
CA GLY A 99 15.74 -13.79 23.59
C GLY A 99 15.46 -12.69 24.62
N ASP A 100 16.35 -11.71 24.74
CA ASP A 100 16.18 -10.58 25.69
C ASP A 100 14.94 -9.74 25.37
N VAL A 101 14.63 -9.56 24.09
CA VAL A 101 13.40 -8.89 23.66
C VAL A 101 12.18 -9.71 24.10
N PHE A 102 12.17 -11.04 23.90
CA PHE A 102 11.07 -11.86 24.40
C PHE A 102 10.92 -11.78 25.93
N THR A 103 12.03 -11.76 26.66
CA THR A 103 12.03 -11.57 28.12
C THR A 103 11.42 -10.22 28.50
N ALA A 104 11.79 -9.14 27.83
CA ALA A 104 11.21 -7.81 28.07
C ALA A 104 9.70 -7.78 27.80
N LEU A 105 9.24 -8.44 26.72
CA LEU A 105 7.81 -8.56 26.40
C LEU A 105 7.07 -9.40 27.46
N TYR A 106 7.68 -10.48 27.95
CA TYR A 106 7.13 -11.31 29.00
C TYR A 106 6.98 -10.53 30.30
N SER A 107 8.03 -9.86 30.76
CA SER A 107 8.03 -9.05 31.98
C SER A 107 6.91 -8.02 31.94
N PHE A 108 6.81 -7.25 30.84
CA PHE A 108 5.74 -6.27 30.66
C PHE A 108 4.33 -6.88 30.76
N LEU A 109 4.09 -8.01 30.09
CA LEU A 109 2.79 -8.67 30.11
C LEU A 109 2.48 -9.34 31.47
N SER A 110 3.51 -9.81 32.16
CA SER A 110 3.41 -10.44 33.48
C SER A 110 3.09 -9.42 34.57
N GLU A 111 3.79 -8.28 34.59
CA GLU A 111 3.53 -7.15 35.50
C GLU A 111 2.09 -6.65 35.41
N GLN A 112 1.56 -6.56 34.19
CA GLN A 112 0.16 -6.17 33.97
C GLN A 112 -0.85 -7.30 34.22
N LYS A 113 -0.39 -8.49 34.62
CA LYS A 113 -1.20 -9.71 34.81
C LYS A 113 -2.01 -10.07 33.55
N ARG A 114 -1.43 -9.90 32.37
CA ARG A 114 -2.10 -10.09 31.07
C ARG A 114 -1.75 -11.40 30.36
N ILE A 115 -0.66 -12.06 30.71
CA ILE A 115 -0.24 -13.33 30.11
C ILE A 115 -0.66 -14.54 30.96
N SER A 116 -0.89 -15.68 30.31
CA SER A 116 -1.20 -16.95 31.00
C SER A 116 0.03 -17.77 31.39
N LEU A 117 1.21 -17.44 30.85
CA LEU A 117 2.45 -18.16 31.11
C LEU A 117 3.06 -17.76 32.45
N ASN A 118 3.45 -18.74 33.26
CA ASN A 118 4.36 -18.51 34.37
C ASN A 118 5.82 -18.43 33.88
N LEU A 119 6.74 -18.06 34.77
CA LEU A 119 8.15 -17.84 34.41
C LEU A 119 8.82 -19.12 33.92
N GLU A 120 8.58 -20.24 34.59
CA GLU A 120 9.15 -21.54 34.22
C GLU A 120 8.72 -21.99 32.82
N GLN A 121 7.42 -21.88 32.51
CA GLN A 121 6.86 -22.18 31.19
C GLN A 121 7.45 -21.25 30.13
N PHE A 122 7.59 -19.96 30.44
CA PHE A 122 8.19 -19.00 29.51
C PHE A 122 9.65 -19.37 29.18
N MET A 123 10.46 -19.67 30.19
CA MET A 123 11.86 -20.04 30.01
C MET A 123 12.02 -21.33 29.19
N LEU A 124 11.14 -22.31 29.42
CA LEU A 124 11.13 -23.56 28.65
C LEU A 124 10.75 -23.33 27.18
N LEU A 125 9.85 -22.39 26.90
CA LEU A 125 9.37 -22.07 25.55
C LEU A 125 10.25 -21.07 24.78
N LEU A 126 11.17 -20.38 25.45
CA LEU A 126 11.97 -19.30 24.84
C LEU A 126 12.68 -19.76 23.56
N ALA A 127 13.36 -20.92 23.62
CA ALA A 127 14.03 -21.50 22.44
C ALA A 127 13.04 -21.85 21.32
N SER A 128 11.81 -22.26 21.66
CA SER A 128 10.76 -22.51 20.67
C SER A 128 10.28 -21.22 20.01
N PHE A 129 10.21 -20.11 20.74
CA PHE A 129 9.82 -18.81 20.19
C PHE A 129 10.84 -18.28 19.20
N GLU A 130 12.14 -18.46 19.50
CA GLU A 130 13.21 -18.09 18.57
C GLU A 130 13.17 -18.92 17.29
N LYS A 131 12.97 -20.24 17.40
CA LYS A 131 12.78 -21.11 16.23
C LYS A 131 11.55 -20.72 15.40
N GLU A 132 10.41 -20.44 16.05
CA GLU A 132 9.19 -19.99 15.35
C GLU A 132 9.41 -18.64 14.64
N LEU A 133 10.13 -17.71 15.27
CA LEU A 133 10.49 -16.43 14.66
C LEU A 133 11.33 -16.63 13.39
N GLU A 134 12.34 -17.49 13.45
CA GLU A 134 13.17 -17.78 12.29
C GLU A 134 12.39 -18.43 11.14
N ALA A 135 11.49 -19.36 11.46
CA ALA A 135 10.62 -19.98 10.47
C ALA A 135 9.74 -18.94 9.77
N ARG A 136 9.05 -18.09 10.54
CA ARG A 136 8.16 -17.04 9.99
C ARG A 136 8.90 -15.95 9.22
N LEU A 137 10.16 -15.67 9.54
CA LEU A 137 10.98 -14.75 8.76
C LEU A 137 11.39 -15.32 7.40
N LYS A 138 11.48 -16.65 7.29
CA LYS A 138 11.81 -17.37 6.04
C LYS A 138 10.59 -17.71 5.19
N GLU A 139 9.37 -17.58 5.74
CA GLU A 139 8.14 -17.87 5.00
C GLU A 139 8.03 -16.98 3.74
N PRO A 140 7.79 -17.57 2.56
CA PRO A 140 7.63 -16.80 1.35
C PRO A 140 6.37 -15.92 1.45
N LYS A 141 6.52 -14.62 1.20
CA LYS A 141 5.38 -13.71 1.17
C LYS A 141 4.54 -14.04 -0.05
N LYS A 142 3.25 -14.32 0.15
CA LYS A 142 2.29 -14.44 -0.96
C LYS A 142 2.27 -13.12 -1.73
N GLU A 143 2.68 -13.15 -2.99
CA GLU A 143 2.54 -12.01 -3.87
C GLU A 143 1.05 -11.71 -4.04
N LYS A 144 0.62 -10.55 -3.57
CA LYS A 144 -0.69 -10.06 -3.94
C LYS A 144 -0.60 -9.71 -5.42
N VAL A 145 -1.38 -10.38 -6.26
CA VAL A 145 -1.56 -9.98 -7.66
C VAL A 145 -1.98 -8.52 -7.64
N LYS A 146 -1.07 -7.63 -8.07
CA LYS A 146 -1.41 -6.22 -8.26
C LYS A 146 -2.44 -6.20 -9.39
N LYS A 147 -3.70 -5.92 -9.06
CA LYS A 147 -4.67 -5.52 -10.08
C LYS A 147 -4.20 -4.17 -10.60
N VAL A 148 -3.47 -4.17 -11.72
CA VAL A 148 -3.24 -2.95 -12.47
C VAL A 148 -4.60 -2.56 -13.01
N LYS A 149 -5.25 -1.61 -12.35
CA LYS A 149 -6.42 -0.94 -12.92
C LYS A 149 -5.89 0.33 -13.53
N ASN A 150 -5.52 0.27 -14.80
CA ASN A 150 -5.42 1.48 -15.61
C ASN A 150 -6.84 2.02 -15.72
N ARG A 151 -7.22 2.89 -14.79
CA ARG A 151 -8.55 3.49 -14.76
C ARG A 151 -8.41 4.94 -15.13
N LEU A 152 -9.09 5.32 -16.20
CA LEU A 152 -9.14 6.67 -16.73
C LEU A 152 -10.57 7.16 -16.66
N ASP A 153 -10.78 8.21 -15.89
CA ASP A 153 -12.02 8.99 -15.94
C ASP A 153 -11.75 10.18 -16.89
N ILE A 154 -12.46 10.23 -18.01
CA ILE A 154 -12.30 11.19 -19.11
C ILE A 154 -13.48 12.16 -19.09
N THR A 155 -13.18 13.46 -19.17
CA THR A 155 -14.16 14.54 -19.33
C THR A 155 -13.99 15.16 -20.71
N VAL A 156 -15.07 15.17 -21.49
CA VAL A 156 -15.14 15.81 -22.81
C VAL A 156 -15.90 17.12 -22.70
N THR A 157 -15.27 18.21 -23.14
CA THR A 157 -15.79 19.59 -22.99
C THR A 157 -16.25 20.23 -24.30
N ALA A 158 -15.99 19.60 -25.45
CA ALA A 158 -16.45 20.04 -26.77
C ALA A 158 -16.58 18.81 -27.70
N PRO A 159 -17.20 18.94 -28.89
CA PRO A 159 -17.30 17.86 -29.86
C PRO A 159 -15.96 17.20 -30.16
N LEU A 160 -15.94 15.88 -30.20
CA LEU A 160 -14.74 15.11 -30.53
C LEU A 160 -14.35 15.35 -31.99
N THR A 161 -13.06 15.50 -32.23
CA THR A 161 -12.53 15.53 -33.59
C THR A 161 -12.47 14.13 -34.18
N ALA A 162 -12.27 14.03 -35.50
CA ALA A 162 -12.08 12.74 -36.16
C ALA A 162 -10.85 12.01 -35.62
N GLU A 163 -9.77 12.75 -35.33
CA GLU A 163 -8.54 12.22 -34.73
C GLU A 163 -8.78 11.67 -33.31
N ASP A 164 -9.54 12.39 -32.48
CA ASP A 164 -9.90 11.91 -31.14
C ASP A 164 -10.71 10.61 -31.21
N THR A 165 -11.60 10.50 -32.20
CA THR A 165 -12.46 9.34 -32.40
C THR A 165 -11.66 8.11 -32.82
N GLU A 166 -10.73 8.27 -33.75
CA GLU A 166 -9.83 7.20 -34.21
C GLU A 166 -8.90 6.73 -33.07
N TYR A 167 -8.31 7.68 -32.33
CA TYR A 167 -7.49 7.36 -31.16
C TYR A 167 -8.28 6.56 -30.13
N PHE A 168 -9.49 7.02 -29.80
CA PHE A 168 -10.31 6.31 -28.84
C PHE A 168 -10.67 4.92 -29.31
N GLN A 169 -11.03 4.75 -30.58
CA GLN A 169 -11.37 3.45 -31.13
C GLN A 169 -10.20 2.45 -31.06
N LEU A 170 -8.95 2.91 -31.23
CA LEU A 170 -7.77 2.06 -31.23
C LEU A 170 -7.36 1.58 -29.83
N TYR A 171 -7.47 2.44 -28.81
CA TYR A 171 -6.93 2.18 -27.47
C TYR A 171 -8.01 1.91 -26.39
N MET A 172 -9.29 1.86 -26.75
CA MET A 172 -10.39 1.78 -25.78
C MET A 172 -10.38 0.52 -24.90
N GLU A 173 -9.88 -0.59 -25.45
CA GLU A 173 -9.87 -1.88 -24.75
C GLU A 173 -8.68 -2.04 -23.79
N ASP A 174 -7.67 -1.17 -23.91
CA ASP A 174 -6.43 -1.25 -23.13
C ASP A 174 -6.58 -0.74 -21.69
N TYR A 175 -7.61 0.07 -21.41
CA TYR A 175 -7.85 0.63 -20.08
C TYR A 175 -9.32 0.50 -19.63
N ASP A 176 -9.58 0.61 -18.33
CA ASP A 176 -10.93 0.68 -17.74
C ASP A 176 -11.43 2.14 -17.81
N TRP A 177 -12.17 2.47 -18.87
CA TRP A 177 -12.56 3.86 -19.19
C TRP A 177 -13.91 4.20 -18.58
N LYS A 178 -14.03 5.45 -18.13
CA LYS A 178 -15.31 6.11 -17.91
C LYS A 178 -15.30 7.48 -18.57
N ILE A 179 -16.27 7.75 -19.42
CA ILE A 179 -16.40 9.02 -20.12
C ILE A 179 -17.59 9.80 -19.58
N LYS A 180 -17.37 11.10 -19.34
CA LYS A 180 -18.39 12.10 -19.03
C LYS A 180 -18.35 13.24 -20.04
N PHE A 181 -19.52 13.69 -20.45
CA PHE A 181 -19.68 14.86 -21.31
C PHE A 181 -20.24 16.00 -20.45
N GLU A 182 -19.43 17.04 -20.20
CA GLU A 182 -19.76 18.15 -19.27
C GLU A 182 -19.66 19.53 -19.95
N GLY A 183 -19.56 19.58 -21.29
CA GLY A 183 -19.43 20.81 -22.08
C GLY A 183 -20.65 21.21 -22.90
N ASP A 184 -20.50 22.26 -23.70
CA ASP A 184 -21.52 22.73 -24.63
C ASP A 184 -21.45 21.95 -25.94
N PHE A 185 -22.50 21.20 -26.24
CA PHE A 185 -22.62 20.39 -27.46
C PHE A 185 -23.75 20.90 -28.38
N PRO A 186 -23.55 20.92 -29.70
CA PRO A 186 -24.62 21.16 -30.67
C PRO A 186 -25.77 20.16 -30.51
N SER A 187 -27.00 20.59 -30.81
CA SER A 187 -28.21 19.76 -30.68
C SER A 187 -28.21 18.51 -31.59
N ASP A 188 -27.42 18.53 -32.66
CA ASP A 188 -27.26 17.48 -33.66
C ASP A 188 -25.99 16.65 -33.46
N TYR A 189 -25.25 16.87 -32.37
CA TYR A 189 -24.02 16.12 -32.10
C TYR A 189 -24.30 14.64 -31.83
N GLN A 190 -23.67 13.76 -32.62
CA GLN A 190 -23.80 12.32 -32.49
C GLN A 190 -22.61 11.74 -31.72
N VAL A 191 -22.88 11.16 -30.55
CA VAL A 191 -21.86 10.44 -29.79
C VAL A 191 -21.56 9.11 -30.48
N PRO A 192 -20.29 8.79 -30.79
CA PRO A 192 -19.92 7.51 -31.37
C PRO A 192 -20.41 6.32 -30.54
N ILE A 193 -21.05 5.35 -31.21
CA ILE A 193 -21.75 4.23 -30.57
C ILE A 193 -20.83 3.40 -29.65
N PHE A 194 -19.55 3.26 -30.03
CA PHE A 194 -18.58 2.49 -29.25
C PHE A 194 -18.33 3.10 -27.86
N LEU A 195 -18.42 4.44 -27.72
CA LEU A 195 -18.23 5.15 -26.46
C LEU A 195 -19.41 4.94 -25.48
N LEU A 196 -20.59 4.58 -25.97
CA LEU A 196 -21.81 4.43 -25.13
C LEU A 196 -21.67 3.34 -24.07
N LYS A 197 -20.83 2.32 -24.31
CA LYS A 197 -20.55 1.26 -23.32
C LYS A 197 -19.76 1.75 -22.11
N HIS A 198 -19.11 2.92 -22.23
CA HIS A 198 -18.19 3.49 -21.25
C HIS A 198 -18.67 4.86 -20.73
N ALA A 199 -19.78 5.38 -21.25
CA ALA A 199 -20.41 6.60 -20.79
C ALA A 199 -21.02 6.40 -19.40
N VAL A 200 -20.85 7.38 -18.51
CA VAL A 200 -21.40 7.39 -17.14
C VAL A 200 -22.24 8.63 -16.92
#